data_AF-A0A2J0N4V6-F1
#
_entry.id   AF-A0A2J0N4V6-F1
#
_cell.length_a   1.000
_cell.length_b   1.000
_cell.length_c   1.000
_cell.angle_alpha   90.00
_cell.angle_beta   90.00
_cell.angle_gamma   90.00
#
_symmetry.space_group_name_H-M   'P 1'
#
loop_
_entity.id
_entity.type
_entity.pdbx_description
1 polymer ?
#
loop_
_entity_poly.entity_id
_entity_poly.type
_entity_poly.pdbx_seq_one_letter_code
_entity_poly.pdbx_strand_id
1 'polypeptide(L)' 'MSIKYKNVLEMVKKVSEDDAFKKLAANEIKGKALSKFLFYLRCDHNLSQEQLAEKIECSQSRISKIESS' A
#
# COMPACT_ATOMS: atom_id res chain seq x y z
N MET A 1 -20.77 -21.56 -13.03
CA MET A 1 -19.37 -21.16 -13.21
C MET A 1 -18.97 -20.30 -12.02
N SER A 2 -17.94 -20.68 -11.27
CA SER A 2 -17.48 -19.88 -10.12
C SER A 2 -16.65 -18.71 -10.64
N ILE A 3 -16.99 -17.48 -10.26
CA ILE A 3 -16.22 -16.30 -10.65
C ILE A 3 -14.86 -16.35 -9.94
N LYS A 4 -13.77 -16.32 -10.71
CA LYS A 4 -12.40 -16.19 -10.18
C LYS A 4 -11.91 -14.78 -10.46
N TYR A 5 -11.63 -14.04 -9.40
CA TYR A 5 -11.01 -12.71 -9.47
C TYR A 5 -9.49 -12.86 -9.41
N LYS A 6 -8.74 -12.05 -10.17
CA LYS A 6 -7.26 -12.09 -10.15
C LYS A 6 -6.68 -11.52 -8.86
N ASN A 7 -7.38 -10.58 -8.24
CA ASN A 7 -7.00 -9.95 -6.98
C ASN A 7 -8.21 -9.31 -6.29
N VAL A 8 -8.01 -8.90 -5.04
CA VAL A 8 -9.04 -8.27 -4.19
C VAL A 8 -9.57 -6.98 -4.81
N LEU A 9 -8.74 -6.19 -5.50
CA LEU A 9 -9.17 -4.96 -6.15
C LEU A 9 -10.17 -5.23 -7.28
N GLU A 10 -9.95 -6.27 -8.09
CA GLU A 10 -10.87 -6.68 -9.14
C GLU A 10 -12.21 -7.16 -8.56
N MET A 11 -12.16 -7.93 -7.46
CA MET A 11 -13.35 -8.36 -6.73
C MET A 11 -14.17 -7.15 -6.25
N VAL A 12 -13.55 -6.18 -5.57
CA VAL A 12 -14.22 -4.99 -5.04
C VAL A 12 -14.88 -4.17 -6.16
N LYS A 13 -14.19 -3.99 -7.29
CA LYS A 13 -14.71 -3.26 -8.45
C LYS A 13 -15.96 -3.92 -9.06
N LYS A 14 -16.07 -5.25 -8.97
CA LYS A 14 -17.17 -6.02 -9.55
C LYS A 14 -18.34 -6.26 -8.59
N VAL A 15 -18.09 -6.29 -7.28
CA VAL A 15 -19.11 -6.62 -6.27
C VAL A 15 -19.85 -5.38 -5.76
N SER A 16 -19.19 -4.22 -5.71
CA SER A 16 -19.83 -2.98 -5.27
C SER A 16 -20.41 -2.22 -6.45
N GLU A 17 -21.56 -1.57 -6.28
CA GLU A 17 -22.10 -0.60 -7.25
C GLU A 17 -21.67 0.84 -6.93
N ASP A 18 -21.23 1.11 -5.70
CA ASP A 18 -20.82 2.42 -5.22
C ASP A 18 -19.40 2.79 -5.70
N ASP A 19 -19.31 3.77 -6.60
CA ASP A 19 -18.05 4.25 -7.14
C ASP A 19 -17.17 4.98 -6.12
N ALA A 20 -17.76 5.65 -5.13
CA ALA A 20 -17.02 6.28 -4.05
C ALA A 20 -16.33 5.21 -3.20
N PHE A 21 -17.05 4.15 -2.84
CA PHE A 21 -16.49 2.99 -2.14
C PHE A 21 -15.38 2.31 -2.95
N LYS A 22 -15.61 2.03 -4.24
CA LYS A 22 -14.58 1.42 -5.11
C LYS A 22 -13.29 2.23 -5.11
N LYS A 23 -13.40 3.57 -5.19
CA LYS A 23 -12.23 4.46 -5.21
C LYS A 23 -11.52 4.47 -3.86
N LEU A 24 -12.25 4.54 -2.76
CA LEU A 24 -11.69 4.47 -1.40
C LEU A 24 -10.94 3.16 -1.18
N ALA A 25 -11.57 2.03 -1.47
CA ALA A 25 -10.97 0.71 -1.33
C ALA A 25 -9.73 0.55 -2.24
N ALA A 26 -9.77 1.08 -3.47
CA ALA A 26 -8.62 1.05 -4.36
C ALA A 26 -7.42 1.83 -3.80
N ASN A 27 -7.66 2.98 -3.19
CA ASN A 27 -6.62 3.80 -2.58
C ASN A 27 -6.03 3.12 -1.33
N GLU A 28 -6.89 2.55 -0.47
CA GLU A 28 -6.49 1.74 0.69
C GLU A 28 -5.59 0.57 0.31
N ILE A 29 -6.01 -0.24 -0.68
CA ILE A 29 -5.26 -1.42 -1.12
C ILE A 29 -3.89 -1.02 -1.68
N LYS A 30 -3.83 0.05 -2.49
CA LYS A 30 -2.57 0.55 -3.04
C LYS A 30 -1.66 1.15 -1.97
N GLY A 31 -2.22 1.90 -1.01
CA GLY A 31 -1.47 2.46 0.11
C GLY A 31 -0.80 1.38 0.95
N LYS A 32 -1.55 0.33 1.31
CA LYS A 32 -1.02 -0.82 2.06
C LYS A 32 0.04 -1.60 1.29
N ALA A 33 -0.10 -1.71 -0.04
CA ALA A 33 0.92 -2.36 -0.88
C ALA A 33 2.24 -1.59 -0.84
N LEU A 34 2.20 -0.25 -0.97
CA LEU A 34 3.38 0.60 -0.88
C LEU A 34 4.02 0.54 0.51
N SER A 35 3.21 0.65 1.57
CA SER A 35 3.65 0.54 2.96
C SER A 35 4.43 -0.75 3.23
N LYS A 36 3.84 -1.90 2.86
CA LYS A 36 4.49 -3.22 3.01
C LYS A 36 5.76 -3.35 2.19
N PHE A 37 5.77 -2.81 0.97
CA PHE A 37 6.94 -2.86 0.09
C PHE A 37 8.12 -2.08 0.68
N LEU A 38 7.88 -0.85 1.16
CA LEU A 38 8.92 -0.04 1.80
C LEU A 38 9.41 -0.66 3.10
N PHE A 39 8.51 -1.19 3.93
CA PHE A 39 8.87 -1.90 5.14
C PHE A 39 9.74 -3.13 4.84
N TYR A 40 9.36 -3.95 3.84
CA TYR A 40 10.14 -5.10 3.41
C TYR A 40 11.55 -4.68 2.98
N LEU A 41 11.67 -3.68 2.08
CA LEU A 41 12.97 -3.17 1.63
C LEU A 41 13.82 -2.66 2.79
N ARG A 42 13.20 -1.96 3.74
CA ARG A 42 13.88 -1.44 4.92
C ARG A 42 14.49 -2.58 5.73
N CYS A 43 13.73 -3.65 5.98
CA CYS A 43 14.19 -4.83 6.71
C CYS A 43 15.26 -5.61 5.93
N ASP A 44 15.06 -5.83 4.62
CA ASP A 44 15.98 -6.56 3.75
C ASP A 44 17.37 -5.90 3.71
N HIS A 45 17.41 -4.57 3.71
CA HIS A 45 18.64 -3.78 3.71
C HIS A 45 19.11 -3.36 5.11
N ASN A 46 18.49 -3.84 6.20
CA ASN A 46 18.77 -3.46 7.60
C ASN A 46 18.83 -1.93 7.83
N LEU A 47 17.94 -1.19 7.19
CA LEU A 47 17.85 0.26 7.29
C LEU A 47 16.96 0.69 8.47
N SER A 48 17.30 1.81 9.11
CA SER A 48 16.36 2.56 9.92
C SER A 48 15.38 3.34 9.04
N GLN A 49 14.29 3.86 9.62
CA GLN A 49 13.37 4.72 8.87
C GLN A 49 14.05 6.01 8.38
N GLU A 50 15.00 6.55 9.15
CA GLU A 50 15.80 7.73 8.77
C GLU A 50 16.67 7.43 7.55
N GLN A 51 17.38 6.29 7.57
CA GLN A 51 18.25 5.89 6.46
C GLN A 51 17.47 5.59 5.18
N LEU A 52 16.29 4.98 5.29
CA LEU A 52 15.42 4.81 4.13
C LEU A 52 14.94 6.16 3.60
N ALA A 53 14.54 7.08 4.48
CA ALA A 53 14.05 8.40 4.12
C ALA A 53 15.13 9.22 3.39
N GLU A 54 16.38 9.20 3.87
CA GLU A 54 17.53 9.80 3.21
C GLU A 54 17.75 9.22 1.80
N LYS A 55 17.69 7.89 1.67
CA LYS A 55 17.89 7.21 0.37
C LYS A 55 16.84 7.55 -0.68
N ILE A 56 15.60 7.81 -0.28
CA ILE A 56 14.50 8.13 -1.20
C ILE A 56 14.14 9.63 -1.21
N GLU A 57 15.00 10.46 -0.61
CA GLU A 57 14.87 11.92 -0.58
C GLU A 57 13.53 12.40 0.00
N CYS A 58 13.11 11.80 1.13
CA CYS A 58 11.93 12.23 1.87
C CYS A 58 12.21 12.40 3.36
N SER A 59 11.24 12.93 4.11
CA SER A 59 11.37 13.02 5.57
C SER A 59 11.12 11.65 6.23
N GLN A 60 11.80 11.38 7.36
CA GLN A 60 11.52 10.18 8.17
C GLN A 60 10.06 10.14 8.62
N SER A 61 9.47 11.29 8.95
CA SER A 61 8.06 11.41 9.31
C SER A 61 7.10 10.95 8.20
N ARG A 62 7.51 11.08 6.93
CA ARG A 62 6.74 10.58 5.78
C ARG A 62 6.84 9.06 5.68
N ILE A 63 8.03 8.47 5.86
CA ILE A 63 8.19 7.01 5.96
C ILE A 63 7.36 6.45 7.10
N SER A 64 7.45 7.04 8.29
CA SER A 64 6.69 6.59 9.47
C SER A 64 5.19 6.58 9.21
N LYS A 65 4.64 7.65 8.61
CA LYS A 65 3.22 7.71 8.23
C LYS A 65 2.85 6.63 7.23
N ILE A 66 3.70 6.39 6.22
CA ILE A 66 3.45 5.37 5.19
C ILE A 66 3.46 3.97 5.81
N GLU A 67 4.47 3.63 6.62
CA GLU A 67 4.59 2.31 7.25
C GLU A 67 3.51 2.04 8.32
N SER A 68 2.92 3.09 8.89
CA SER A 68 1.92 2.98 9.97
C SER A 68 0.46 3.12 9.48
N SER A 69 0.24 3.35 8.18
CA SER A 69 -1.10 3.41 7.55
C SER A 69 -1.52 2.07 6.96
#